data_AF-A0A6G7P653-F1
#
_entry.id   AF-A0A6G7P653-F1
#
_cell.length_a   1.000
_cell.length_b   1.000
_cell.length_c   1.000
_cell.angle_alpha   90.00
_cell.angle_beta   90.00
_cell.angle_gamma   90.00
#
_symmetry.space_group_name_H-M   'P 1'
#
loop_
_entity.id
_entity.type
_entity.pdbx_description
1 polymer ?
#
loop_
_entity_poly.entity_id
_entity_poly.type
_entity_poly.pdbx_seq_one_letter_code
_entity_poly.pdbx_strand_id
1 'polypeptide(L)'
;MRDQPRDHSPPAHGQLIRLAREAKGWSPEVAAGHMPYKFSGSSWRNVEAGYRGAGANRIAVPGKPSTVAAMAHTVGITSDRLQEHNPEAAEILREMERQAAQQAAAMPPVLSSAPAHVRRLIEVALEDVDPADRPELLREMAADYEAVMRRKARQADQSQRSRHTG
;
A
#
# COMPACT_ATOMS: atom_id res chain seq x y z
N MET A 1 -7.97 10.44 44.40
CA MET A 1 -7.50 10.41 43.00
C MET A 1 -6.32 9.46 42.94
N ARG A 2 -6.43 8.31 42.23
CA ARG A 2 -5.32 7.36 42.11
C ARG A 2 -4.56 7.69 40.82
N ASP A 3 -3.28 8.03 40.95
CA ASP A 3 -2.32 8.07 39.84
C ASP A 3 -2.21 6.66 39.25
N GLN A 4 -2.67 6.48 38.01
CA GLN A 4 -2.31 5.29 37.24
C GLN A 4 -0.85 5.45 36.78
N PRO A 5 0.02 4.44 36.98
CA PRO A 5 1.34 4.46 36.39
C PRO A 5 1.20 4.54 34.87
N ARG A 6 1.72 5.62 34.27
CA ARG A 6 1.79 5.77 32.82
C ARG A 6 2.81 4.77 32.31
N ASP A 7 2.37 3.57 31.94
CA ASP A 7 3.23 2.61 31.27
C ASP A 7 3.75 3.26 29.98
N HIS A 8 5.06 3.50 29.94
CA HIS A 8 5.76 4.18 28.85
C HIS A 8 6.31 3.18 27.83
N SER A 9 5.97 1.90 27.97
CA SER A 9 6.32 0.86 27.01
C SER A 9 5.63 1.16 25.67
N PRO A 10 6.32 0.99 24.53
CA PRO A 10 5.70 1.13 23.23
C PRO A 10 4.45 0.26 23.15
N PRO A 11 3.33 0.76 22.62
CA PRO A 11 2.17 -0.07 22.42
C PRO A 11 2.57 -1.25 21.54
N ALA A 12 2.04 -2.44 21.83
CA ALA A 12 2.47 -3.66 21.16
C ALA A 12 2.38 -3.56 19.62
N HIS A 13 1.40 -2.80 19.09
CA HIS A 13 1.29 -2.51 17.66
C HIS A 13 2.41 -1.61 17.13
N GLY A 14 2.91 -0.66 17.92
CA GLY A 14 4.01 0.22 17.54
C GLY A 14 5.31 -0.55 17.34
N GLN A 15 5.58 -1.54 18.21
CA GLN A 15 6.72 -2.45 18.03
C GLN A 15 6.55 -3.34 16.80
N LEU A 16 5.36 -3.87 16.56
CA LEU A 16 5.06 -4.67 15.37
C LEU A 16 5.33 -3.88 14.08
N ILE A 17 4.82 -2.65 13.99
CA ILE A 17 5.04 -1.75 12.84
C ILE A 17 6.53 -1.46 12.66
N ARG A 18 7.25 -1.19 13.74
CA ARG A 18 8.69 -0.94 13.71
C ARG A 18 9.46 -2.14 13.13
N LEU A 19 9.18 -3.35 13.62
CA LEU A 19 9.85 -4.57 13.14
C LEU A 19 9.57 -4.81 11.66
N ALA A 20 8.33 -4.64 11.22
CA ALA A 20 7.97 -4.79 9.80
C ALA A 20 8.65 -3.73 8.92
N ARG A 21 8.74 -2.48 9.39
CA ARG A 21 9.47 -1.41 8.70
C ARG A 21 10.97 -1.71 8.59
N GLU A 22 11.59 -2.15 9.69
CA GLU A 22 13.01 -2.49 9.73
C GLU A 22 13.33 -3.70 8.83
N ALA A 23 12.45 -4.70 8.76
CA ALA A 23 12.57 -5.82 7.83
C ALA A 23 12.56 -5.40 6.35
N LYS A 24 11.88 -4.29 6.01
CA LYS A 24 11.91 -3.66 4.68
C LYS A 24 13.13 -2.77 4.43
N GLY A 25 13.97 -2.51 5.44
CA GLY A 25 15.10 -1.58 5.36
C GLY A 25 14.68 -0.11 5.25
N TRP A 26 13.46 0.24 5.68
CA TRP A 26 12.94 1.60 5.53
C TRP A 26 13.21 2.46 6.77
N SER A 27 13.59 3.71 6.55
CA SER A 27 13.55 4.73 7.62
C SER A 27 12.10 5.15 7.89
N PRO A 28 11.80 5.75 9.06
CA PRO A 28 10.49 6.33 9.34
C PRO A 28 10.04 7.36 8.29
N GLU A 29 10.97 8.16 7.75
CA GLU A 29 10.70 9.12 6.68
C GLU A 29 10.25 8.43 5.38
N VAL A 30 10.98 7.39 4.98
CA VAL A 30 10.66 6.62 3.77
C VAL A 30 9.30 5.95 3.93
N ALA A 31 9.06 5.29 5.06
CA ALA A 31 7.78 4.64 5.33
C ALA A 31 6.62 5.65 5.34
N ALA A 32 6.79 6.82 5.96
CA ALA A 32 5.79 7.88 5.95
C ALA A 32 5.52 8.42 4.53
N GLY A 33 6.53 8.46 3.66
CA GLY A 33 6.39 8.85 2.25
C GLY A 33 5.58 7.86 1.41
N HIS A 34 5.41 6.62 1.86
CA HIS A 34 4.57 5.60 1.23
C HIS A 34 3.14 5.56 1.78
N MET A 35 2.77 6.46 2.68
CA MET A 35 1.39 6.56 3.15
C MET A 35 0.48 7.24 2.11
N PRO A 36 -0.81 6.88 2.05
CA PRO A 36 -1.76 7.48 1.10
C PRO A 36 -2.09 8.95 1.40
N TYR A 37 -1.67 9.47 2.56
CA TYR A 37 -1.82 10.87 2.94
C TYR A 37 -0.53 11.39 3.54
N LYS A 38 -0.37 12.72 3.52
CA LYS A 38 0.81 13.39 4.07
C LYS A 38 0.99 13.03 5.55
N PHE A 39 2.08 12.32 5.84
CA PHE A 39 2.46 11.94 7.20
C PHE A 39 3.95 12.22 7.41
N SER A 40 4.33 12.61 8.62
CA SER A 40 5.72 12.97 8.91
C SER A 40 6.49 11.81 9.54
N GLY A 41 7.78 11.68 9.23
CA GLY A 41 8.65 10.70 9.89
C GLY A 41 8.74 10.89 11.41
N SER A 42 8.57 12.13 11.90
CA SER A 42 8.48 12.39 13.34
C SER A 42 7.18 11.82 13.93
N SER A 43 6.04 12.02 13.27
CA SER A 43 4.77 11.44 13.68
C SER A 43 4.83 9.92 13.67
N TRP A 44 5.46 9.34 12.64
CA TRP A 44 5.71 7.90 12.55
C TRP A 44 6.46 7.37 13.76
N ARG A 45 7.59 7.98 14.12
CA ARG A 45 8.37 7.59 15.31
C ARG A 45 7.56 7.69 16.60
N ASN A 46 6.74 8.73 16.75
CA ASN A 46 5.92 8.91 17.94
C ASN A 46 4.88 7.79 18.08
N VAL A 47 4.26 7.34 16.98
CA VAL A 47 3.32 6.22 17.00
C VAL A 47 4.04 4.90 17.30
N GLU A 48 5.20 4.65 16.68
CA GLU A 48 6.01 3.45 17.00
C GLU A 48 6.44 3.41 18.46
N ALA A 49 6.83 4.57 19.02
CA ALA A 49 7.27 4.70 20.40
C ALA A 49 6.09 4.71 21.39
N GLY A 50 4.88 5.05 20.95
CA GLY A 50 3.71 5.22 21.82
C GLY A 50 3.66 6.54 22.58
N TYR A 51 4.60 7.45 22.34
CA TYR A 51 4.66 8.74 23.02
C TYR A 51 5.35 9.80 22.16
N ARG A 52 5.12 11.07 22.50
CA ARG A 52 5.87 12.22 22.00
C ARG A 52 6.51 12.98 23.16
N GLY A 53 7.61 13.67 22.88
CA GLY A 53 8.36 14.46 23.87
C GLY A 53 9.45 13.66 24.58
N ALA A 54 10.18 14.33 25.47
CA ALA A 54 11.34 13.78 26.18
C ALA A 54 11.21 13.97 27.70
N GLY A 55 11.85 13.08 28.46
CA GLY A 55 11.94 13.14 29.92
C GLY A 55 10.57 13.15 30.60
N ALA A 56 10.39 14.08 31.55
CA ALA A 56 9.16 14.23 32.32
C ALA A 56 7.94 14.68 31.49
N ASN A 57 8.14 15.20 30.27
CA ASN A 57 7.08 15.74 29.41
C ASN A 57 6.60 14.76 28.34
N ARG A 58 6.70 13.45 28.60
CA ARG A 58 6.19 12.42 27.69
C ARG A 58 4.66 12.41 27.67
N ILE A 59 4.09 12.57 26.49
CA ILE A 59 2.64 12.47 26.23
C ILE A 59 2.40 11.18 25.46
N ALA A 60 1.49 10.33 25.94
CA ALA A 60 1.12 9.10 25.23
C ALA A 60 0.50 9.43 23.86
N VAL A 61 1.01 8.77 22.83
CA VAL A 61 0.56 8.85 21.44
C VAL A 61 0.46 7.43 20.91
N PRO A 62 -0.59 6.67 21.29
CA PRO A 62 -0.80 5.33 20.76
C PRO A 62 -1.09 5.33 19.25
N GLY A 63 -1.43 6.49 18.67
CA GLY A 63 -1.91 6.60 17.29
C GLY A 63 -3.41 6.34 17.21
N LYS A 64 -4.10 7.02 16.30
CA LYS A 64 -5.51 6.73 16.02
C LYS A 64 -5.61 5.38 15.31
N PRO A 65 -6.66 4.57 15.53
CA PRO A 65 -6.81 3.27 14.86
C PRO A 65 -6.65 3.34 13.33
N SER A 66 -7.22 4.37 12.69
CA SER A 66 -7.06 4.59 11.24
C SER A 66 -5.63 4.90 10.81
N THR A 67 -4.86 5.60 11.64
CA THR A 67 -3.43 5.86 11.39
C THR A 67 -2.62 4.58 11.54
N VAL A 68 -2.88 3.80 12.59
CA VAL A 68 -2.20 2.52 12.83
C VAL A 68 -2.49 1.53 11.70
N ALA A 69 -3.74 1.43 11.24
CA ALA A 69 -4.14 0.61 10.10
C ALA A 69 -3.39 1.01 8.82
N ALA A 70 -3.34 2.32 8.52
CA ALA A 70 -2.60 2.82 7.36
C ALA A 70 -1.09 2.54 7.45
N MET A 71 -0.48 2.74 8.62
CA MET A 71 0.94 2.41 8.85
C MET A 71 1.20 0.91 8.66
N ALA A 72 0.35 0.05 9.23
CA ALA A 72 0.42 -1.39 9.11
C ALA A 72 0.32 -1.85 7.64
N HIS A 73 -0.65 -1.32 6.89
CA HIS A 73 -0.79 -1.57 5.45
C HIS A 73 0.47 -1.17 4.68
N THR A 74 1.01 0.04 4.92
CA THR A 74 2.23 0.54 4.26
C THR A 74 3.43 -0.39 4.47
N VAL A 75 3.60 -0.92 5.68
CA VAL A 75 4.71 -1.85 5.98
C VAL A 75 4.38 -3.32 5.69
N GLY A 76 3.17 -3.64 5.21
CA GLY A 76 2.78 -4.99 4.81
C GLY A 76 2.43 -5.92 5.97
N ILE A 77 1.94 -5.38 7.08
CA ILE A 77 1.31 -6.16 8.15
C ILE A 77 -0.13 -6.47 7.73
N THR A 78 -0.58 -7.70 7.95
CA THR A 78 -1.95 -8.15 7.67
C THR A 78 -2.91 -7.83 8.82
N SER A 79 -4.22 -7.76 8.53
CA SER A 79 -5.25 -7.57 9.58
C SER A 79 -5.13 -8.60 10.70
N ASP A 80 -4.88 -9.86 10.36
CA ASP A 80 -4.83 -10.96 11.33
C ASP A 80 -3.68 -10.79 12.32
N ARG A 81 -2.51 -10.37 11.83
CA ARG A 81 -1.35 -10.11 12.68
C ARG A 81 -1.54 -8.85 13.52
N LEU A 82 -2.31 -7.87 13.04
CA LEU A 82 -2.62 -6.66 13.80
C LEU A 82 -3.69 -6.89 14.87
N GLN A 83 -4.59 -7.87 14.67
CA GLN A 83 -5.74 -8.15 15.54
C GLN A 83 -5.34 -8.36 17.01
N GLU A 84 -4.23 -9.06 17.26
CA GLU A 84 -3.76 -9.36 18.62
C GLU A 84 -3.24 -8.12 19.37
N HIS A 85 -2.87 -7.07 18.66
CA HIS A 85 -2.24 -5.89 19.23
C HIS A 85 -3.12 -4.64 19.18
N ASN A 86 -3.99 -4.52 18.17
CA ASN A 86 -4.91 -3.41 18.01
C ASN A 86 -6.15 -3.85 17.20
N PRO A 87 -7.17 -4.42 17.85
CA PRO A 87 -8.38 -4.92 17.21
C PRO A 87 -9.11 -3.87 16.36
N GLU A 88 -9.21 -2.63 16.85
CA GLU A 88 -9.89 -1.55 16.12
C GLU A 88 -9.15 -1.19 14.82
N ALA A 89 -7.82 -1.11 14.86
CA ALA A 89 -7.02 -0.89 13.66
C ALA A 89 -7.06 -2.09 12.69
N ALA A 90 -7.16 -3.31 13.22
CA ALA A 90 -7.27 -4.52 12.41
C ALA A 90 -8.58 -4.57 11.62
N GLU A 91 -9.71 -4.15 12.18
CA GLU A 91 -10.98 -4.06 11.46
C GLU A 91 -10.91 -3.05 10.30
N ILE A 92 -10.29 -1.89 10.55
CA ILE A 92 -10.08 -0.88 9.49
C ILE A 92 -9.16 -1.43 8.40
N LEU A 93 -8.06 -2.09 8.78
CA LEU A 93 -7.13 -2.70 7.84
C LEU A 93 -7.80 -3.77 6.98
N ARG A 94 -8.67 -4.60 7.58
CA ARG A 94 -9.43 -5.62 6.84
C ARG A 94 -10.33 -5.02 5.78
N GLU A 95 -10.95 -3.87 6.07
CA GLU A 95 -11.73 -3.14 5.06
C GLU A 95 -10.84 -2.55 3.96
N MET A 96 -9.67 -1.99 4.31
CA MET A 96 -8.70 -1.53 3.31
C MET A 96 -8.24 -2.66 2.39
N GLU A 97 -7.93 -3.83 2.94
CA GLU A 97 -7.54 -5.03 2.19
C GLU A 97 -8.68 -5.52 1.27
N ARG A 98 -9.94 -5.51 1.75
CA ARG A 98 -11.11 -5.83 0.91
C ARG A 98 -11.26 -4.87 -0.26
N GLN A 99 -11.15 -3.57 -0.02
CA GLN A 99 -11.24 -2.55 -1.07
C GLN A 99 -10.11 -2.70 -2.09
N ALA A 100 -8.87 -2.95 -1.64
CA ALA A 100 -7.75 -3.21 -2.53
C ALA A 100 -7.95 -4.49 -3.37
N ALA A 101 -8.50 -5.55 -2.77
CA ALA A 101 -8.81 -6.79 -3.49
C ALA A 101 -9.92 -6.60 -4.52
N GLN A 102 -10.97 -5.83 -4.21
CA GLN A 102 -12.05 -5.50 -5.15
C GLN A 102 -11.52 -4.67 -6.33
N GLN A 103 -10.66 -3.70 -6.07
CA GLN A 103 -10.01 -2.90 -7.12
C GLN A 103 -9.10 -3.78 -8.00
N ALA A 104 -8.32 -4.68 -7.41
CA ALA A 104 -7.49 -5.62 -8.15
C ALA A 104 -8.32 -6.60 -9.00
N ALA A 105 -9.46 -7.06 -8.50
CA ALA A 105 -10.37 -7.94 -9.22
C ALA A 105 -11.10 -7.24 -10.39
N ALA A 106 -11.29 -5.92 -10.30
CA ALA A 106 -11.84 -5.12 -11.40
C ALA A 106 -10.83 -4.91 -12.55
N MET A 107 -9.53 -5.04 -12.28
CA MET A 107 -8.46 -4.88 -13.28
C MET A 107 -8.31 -6.13 -14.15
N PRO A 108 -8.43 -6.03 -15.49
CA PRO A 108 -8.21 -7.15 -16.39
C PRO A 108 -6.78 -7.74 -16.26
N PRO A 109 -6.60 -9.08 -16.28
CA PRO A 109 -5.30 -9.73 -16.05
C PRO A 109 -4.17 -9.26 -16.98
N VAL A 110 -4.52 -8.89 -18.22
CA VAL A 110 -3.56 -8.39 -19.21
C VAL A 110 -2.97 -7.03 -18.80
N LEU A 111 -3.77 -6.18 -18.15
CA LEU A 111 -3.32 -4.88 -17.65
C LEU A 111 -2.53 -5.03 -16.36
N SER A 112 -2.90 -5.99 -15.51
CA SER A 112 -2.17 -6.31 -14.27
C SER A 112 -0.74 -6.80 -14.53
N SER A 113 -0.52 -7.49 -15.66
CA SER A 113 0.79 -7.97 -16.12
C SER A 113 1.54 -6.97 -17.02
N ALA A 114 0.97 -5.79 -17.28
CA ALA A 114 1.61 -4.78 -18.10
C ALA A 114 2.85 -4.16 -17.41
N PRO A 115 3.82 -3.64 -18.19
CA PRO A 115 4.98 -2.94 -17.65
C PRO A 115 4.60 -1.83 -16.67
N ALA A 116 5.44 -1.57 -15.67
CA ALA A 116 5.13 -0.61 -14.58
C ALA A 116 4.76 0.80 -15.07
N HIS A 117 5.36 1.28 -16.16
CA HIS A 117 5.02 2.58 -16.75
C HIS A 117 3.61 2.60 -17.37
N VAL A 118 3.16 1.47 -17.96
CA VAL A 118 1.81 1.33 -18.51
C VAL A 118 0.78 1.32 -17.39
N ARG A 119 1.06 0.59 -16.29
CA ARG A 119 0.18 0.56 -15.12
C ARG A 119 0.01 1.95 -14.49
N ARG A 120 1.08 2.73 -14.37
CA ARG A 120 1.00 4.13 -13.91
C ARG A 120 0.15 5.00 -14.85
N LEU A 121 0.26 4.82 -16.17
CA LEU A 121 -0.58 5.56 -17.12
C LEU A 121 -2.06 5.18 -16.98
N ILE A 122 -2.37 3.92 -16.75
CA ILE A 122 -3.74 3.45 -16.49
C ILE A 122 -4.28 4.06 -15.19
N GLU A 123 -3.49 4.04 -14.11
CA GLU A 123 -3.87 4.65 -12.84
C GLU A 123 -4.19 6.14 -13.01
N VAL A 124 -3.32 6.89 -13.69
CA VAL A 124 -3.55 8.32 -13.98
C VAL A 124 -4.78 8.53 -14.85
N ALA A 125 -4.99 7.70 -15.88
CA ALA A 125 -6.17 7.81 -16.75
C ALA A 125 -7.49 7.55 -16.00
N LEU A 126 -7.46 6.78 -14.92
CA LEU A 126 -8.64 6.47 -14.11
C LEU A 126 -8.93 7.49 -13.01
N GLU A 127 -8.04 8.45 -12.75
CA GLU A 127 -8.22 9.44 -11.67
C GLU A 127 -9.51 10.26 -11.87
N ASP A 128 -9.79 10.69 -13.10
CA ASP A 128 -10.94 11.54 -13.46
C ASP A 128 -12.18 10.74 -13.93
N VAL A 129 -12.09 9.41 -13.95
CA VAL A 129 -13.17 8.53 -14.46
C VAL A 129 -14.08 8.11 -13.31
N ASP A 130 -15.39 8.26 -13.50
CA ASP A 130 -16.40 7.81 -12.55
C ASP A 130 -16.21 6.31 -12.25
N PRO A 131 -16.16 5.89 -10.98
CA PRO A 131 -16.05 4.48 -10.60
C PRO A 131 -17.05 3.54 -11.30
N ALA A 132 -18.24 4.03 -11.68
CA ALA A 132 -19.23 3.26 -12.43
C ALA A 132 -18.78 2.90 -13.86
N ASP A 133 -18.00 3.78 -14.50
CA ASP A 133 -17.56 3.65 -15.90
C ASP A 133 -16.18 2.98 -16.03
N ARG A 134 -15.39 2.96 -14.93
CA ARG A 134 -14.05 2.34 -14.90
C ARG A 134 -14.02 0.89 -15.41
N PRO A 135 -14.99 0.00 -15.10
CA PRO A 135 -14.94 -1.38 -15.59
C PRO A 135 -15.02 -1.48 -17.11
N GLU A 136 -15.78 -0.60 -17.76
CA GLU A 136 -15.89 -0.58 -19.21
C GLU A 136 -14.62 -0.05 -19.86
N LEU A 137 -14.12 1.08 -19.37
CA LEU A 137 -12.85 1.65 -19.84
C LEU A 137 -11.67 0.68 -19.66
N LEU A 138 -11.59 0.00 -18.52
CA LEU A 138 -10.56 -1.02 -18.27
C LEU A 138 -10.65 -2.18 -19.26
N ARG A 139 -11.85 -2.63 -19.64
CA ARG A 139 -12.03 -3.67 -20.66
C ARG A 139 -11.58 -3.20 -22.04
N GLU A 140 -11.89 -1.96 -22.40
CA GLU A 140 -11.46 -1.36 -23.67
C GLU A 140 -9.92 -1.26 -23.73
N MET A 141 -9.30 -0.68 -22.69
CA MET A 141 -7.84 -0.58 -22.59
C MET A 141 -7.16 -1.96 -22.62
N ALA A 142 -7.78 -2.97 -22.02
CA ALA A 142 -7.29 -4.34 -22.06
C ALA A 142 -7.31 -4.91 -23.49
N ALA A 143 -8.41 -4.72 -24.22
CA ALA A 143 -8.53 -5.17 -25.61
C ALA A 143 -7.48 -4.50 -26.51
N ASP A 144 -7.28 -3.19 -26.35
CA ASP A 144 -6.27 -2.43 -27.09
C ASP A 144 -4.86 -2.91 -26.80
N TYR A 145 -4.55 -3.10 -25.52
CA TYR A 145 -3.24 -3.57 -25.10
C TYR A 145 -2.94 -4.97 -25.64
N GLU A 146 -3.92 -5.88 -25.61
CA GLU A 146 -3.79 -7.19 -26.24
C GLU A 146 -3.56 -7.11 -27.75
N ALA A 147 -4.25 -6.22 -28.45
CA ALA A 147 -4.08 -6.03 -29.88
C ALA A 147 -2.66 -5.56 -30.22
N VAL A 148 -2.13 -4.61 -29.45
CA VAL A 148 -0.74 -4.13 -29.57
C VAL A 148 0.26 -5.26 -29.31
N MET A 149 0.06 -6.05 -28.25
CA MET A 149 0.92 -7.17 -27.90
C MET A 149 0.93 -8.25 -28.99
N ARG A 150 -0.24 -8.61 -29.53
CA ARG A 150 -0.37 -9.56 -30.64
C ARG A 150 0.36 -9.06 -31.89
N ARG A 151 0.27 -7.76 -32.20
CA ARG A 151 0.98 -7.17 -33.34
C ARG A 151 2.50 -7.23 -33.16
N LYS A 152 3.02 -6.88 -31.98
CA LYS A 152 4.45 -6.96 -31.65
C LYS A 152 4.99 -8.38 -31.76
N ALA A 153 4.25 -9.37 -31.25
CA ALA A 153 4.64 -10.78 -31.34
C ALA A 153 4.77 -11.26 -32.79
N ARG A 154 3.82 -10.87 -33.67
CA ARG A 154 3.88 -11.20 -35.11
C ARG A 154 5.08 -10.55 -35.80
N GLN A 155 5.40 -9.30 -35.47
CA GLN A 155 6.56 -8.59 -36.05
C GLN A 155 7.89 -9.21 -35.60
N ALA A 156 7.98 -9.67 -34.36
CA ALA A 156 9.17 -10.35 -33.84
C ALA A 156 9.43 -11.69 -34.56
N ASP A 157 8.39 -12.52 -34.76
CA ASP A 157 8.50 -13.80 -35.48
C ASP A 157 8.92 -13.58 -36.95
N GLN A 158 8.33 -12.61 -37.65
CA GLN A 158 8.73 -12.26 -39.02
C GLN A 158 10.20 -11.83 -39.11
N SER A 159 10.66 -11.02 -38.15
CA SER A 159 12.05 -10.54 -38.11
C SER A 159 13.07 -11.65 -37.85
N GLN A 160 12.69 -12.70 -37.11
CA GLN A 160 13.54 -13.87 -36.89
C GLN A 160 13.62 -14.77 -38.12
N ARG A 161 12.51 -14.99 -38.82
CA ARG A 161 12.49 -15.81 -40.05
C ARG A 161 13.33 -15.21 -41.16
N SER A 162 13.32 -13.89 -41.33
CA SER A 162 14.14 -13.20 -42.34
C SER A 162 15.64 -13.26 -42.09
N ARG A 163 16.10 -13.60 -40.88
CA ARG A 163 17.52 -13.68 -40.53
C ARG A 163 18.14 -15.06 -40.77
N HIS A 164 17.33 -16.10 -40.97
CA HIS A 164 17.82 -17.48 -41.16
C HIS A 164 17.92 -17.93 -42.63
N THR A 165 17.57 -17.06 -43.59
CA THR A 165 17.63 -17.36 -45.04
C THR A 165 18.80 -16.66 -45.75
N GLY A 166 19.89 -16.35 -45.04
CA GLY A 166 21.09 -15.71 -45.58
C GLY A 166 22.30 -16.61 -45.53
#